data_AF-A0ABD3PAZ0-F1
#
_entry.id   AF-A0ABD3PAZ0-F1
#
_cell.length_a   1.000
_cell.length_b   1.000
_cell.length_c   1.000
_cell.angle_alpha   90.00
_cell.angle_beta   90.00
_cell.angle_gamma   90.00
#
_symmetry.space_group_name_H-M   'P 1'
#
loop_
_entity.id
_entity.type
_entity.pdbx_description
1 polymer ?
#
loop_
_entity_poly.entity_id
_entity_poly.type
_entity_poly.pdbx_seq_one_letter_code
_entity_poly.pdbx_strand_id
1 'polypeptide(L)'
;MNKEQDEISSTYGQAATIPRNASSEYEGSATSPQLHPADDATHPQHEARHHGIRCKSGGRWSSILSRVSRSAASLLNQHSPNLNELLQQQVGNEVVVFEPPEKLGSNGEVFELREEVERLKRQVAVLQGQLQGGAANSRQSTTQQWNNVDGANNENGATQNDSRPTSQQSNLDAVTTVQVPPQINNLQSRQISRYSRQLLLSDGFGVSGQIKLLSSRILVIGAGGIGSSLLLYLAAAGIGHVTIVDYDAVERSNLHRQIIHRDADAGTGANNDEIQGKNKAQSAKEAMMALNPTVSIDALYVILDSTNIMQLVSAHDVVVDASDNPATRYLINDACILCNKTLISGSAMGTEGQLTVYNYRPHDSDYKSACYRCLYPNPNPAEGCKSCSDNGVLGPVPGLIGVLQAVEVIKVLTGIGKVMHDRLLMYDSLPCTFINLKKPPPKQNCAVCSSQATIQSVRDSELSLQHTRGPAVVCAMPNQSHKLPAEQRISCQEYNTTIRNANKPHVLLDVRVTRQYEMCSLDGSINIPLDQLKSQLGRIDELSNGCVPIYCVCRRGIASVEATRILQQYKEGGSSSRIHSVYNIDGGLNEWAKRVDSDFPYY
;
A
#
# COMPACT_ATOMS: atom_id res chain seq x y z
N MET A 1 53.94 7.65 -1.76
CA MET A 1 54.80 6.85 -0.86
C MET A 1 53.87 6.10 0.06
N ASN A 2 53.46 4.90 -0.33
CA ASN A 2 54.13 3.61 -0.01
C ASN A 2 54.25 3.44 1.50
N LYS A 3 53.90 2.33 2.13
CA LYS A 3 53.39 1.00 1.73
C LYS A 3 53.22 0.32 3.09
N GLU A 4 52.18 -0.49 3.28
CA GLU A 4 52.38 -1.82 3.84
C GLU A 4 51.18 -2.68 3.45
N GLN A 5 51.49 -3.66 2.61
CA GLN A 5 50.66 -4.72 2.09
C GLN A 5 51.07 -6.01 2.79
N ASP A 6 50.06 -6.85 3.03
CA ASP A 6 50.01 -8.29 2.80
C ASP A 6 51.05 -9.24 3.44
N GLU A 7 50.55 -10.30 4.10
CA GLU A 7 50.70 -11.71 3.69
C GLU A 7 49.82 -12.64 4.59
N ILE A 8 48.80 -13.36 4.06
CA ILE A 8 48.82 -14.78 3.58
C ILE A 8 48.90 -15.79 4.78
N SER A 9 48.09 -16.85 5.00
CA SER A 9 47.45 -17.86 4.13
C SER A 9 46.39 -18.70 4.87
N SER A 10 45.42 -19.19 4.09
CA SER A 10 44.54 -20.38 4.16
C SER A 10 44.61 -21.41 5.31
N THR A 11 43.43 -21.95 5.67
CA THR A 11 43.17 -23.41 5.61
C THR A 11 41.68 -23.71 5.37
N TYR A 12 41.45 -24.68 4.49
CA TYR A 12 40.17 -25.20 4.00
C TYR A 12 39.40 -26.05 5.03
N GLY A 13 38.07 -25.93 5.00
CA GLY A 13 37.08 -27.02 4.86
C GLY A 13 37.02 -28.17 5.88
N GLN A 14 35.83 -28.43 6.42
CA GLN A 14 35.30 -29.79 6.50
C GLN A 14 33.77 -29.81 6.68
N ALA A 15 33.13 -30.60 5.81
CA ALA A 15 31.72 -30.90 5.77
C ALA A 15 31.32 -31.85 6.91
N ALA A 16 30.16 -31.61 7.53
CA ALA A 16 29.59 -32.51 8.52
C ALA A 16 28.74 -33.60 7.83
N THR A 17 29.31 -34.80 7.79
CA THR A 17 28.68 -36.10 7.49
C THR A 17 27.68 -36.48 8.58
N ILE A 18 26.43 -36.82 8.20
CA ILE A 18 25.44 -37.46 9.07
C ILE A 18 25.47 -38.98 8.79
N PRO A 19 25.70 -39.85 9.79
CA PRO A 19 25.66 -41.29 9.59
C PRO A 19 24.24 -41.86 9.68
N ARG A 20 23.97 -42.86 8.84
CA ARG A 20 22.79 -43.73 8.88
C ARG A 20 23.09 -45.04 9.62
N ASN A 21 22.01 -45.57 10.19
CA ASN A 21 21.72 -46.96 10.60
C ASN A 21 22.16 -47.43 12.00
N ALA A 22 21.15 -47.75 12.83
CA ALA A 22 21.04 -49.04 13.49
C ALA A 22 19.57 -49.34 13.81
N SER A 23 19.21 -50.59 13.56
CA SER A 23 17.90 -51.24 13.57
C SER A 23 17.73 -52.09 14.84
N SER A 24 16.49 -52.21 15.32
CA SER A 24 15.96 -53.38 16.06
C SER A 24 14.43 -53.30 16.00
N GLU A 25 13.75 -53.99 15.07
CA GLU A 25 13.21 -55.36 15.24
C GLU A 25 12.44 -55.55 16.56
N TYR A 26 11.11 -55.63 16.44
CA TYR A 26 10.25 -56.47 17.26
C TYR A 26 9.30 -57.24 16.33
N GLU A 27 9.32 -58.55 16.51
CA GLU A 27 8.61 -59.59 15.77
C GLU A 27 7.09 -59.50 15.91
N GLY A 28 6.34 -60.09 14.98
CA GLY A 28 4.92 -60.34 15.26
C GLY A 28 3.99 -60.74 14.11
N SER A 29 4.25 -61.88 13.47
CA SER A 29 3.28 -62.79 12.83
C SER A 29 2.53 -62.35 11.56
N ALA A 30 2.75 -63.16 10.52
CA ALA A 30 1.96 -63.25 9.31
C ALA A 30 0.66 -64.05 9.51
N THR A 31 -0.38 -63.74 8.75
CA THR A 31 -1.25 -64.76 8.13
C THR A 31 -1.71 -64.28 6.75
N SER A 32 -1.53 -65.19 5.79
CA SER A 32 -1.62 -65.08 4.33
C SER A 32 -3.08 -65.11 3.80
N PRO A 33 -3.35 -65.47 2.53
CA PRO A 33 -3.11 -64.73 1.28
C PRO A 33 -4.44 -64.63 0.45
N GLN A 34 -4.42 -63.97 -0.71
CA GLN A 34 -4.93 -64.53 -1.98
C GLN A 34 -4.94 -63.46 -3.09
N LEU A 35 -4.37 -63.83 -4.24
CA LEU A 35 -4.41 -63.07 -5.48
C LEU A 35 -4.79 -63.98 -6.65
N HIS A 36 -5.71 -63.44 -7.47
CA HIS A 36 -5.89 -63.62 -8.93
C HIS A 36 -6.45 -64.95 -9.45
N PRO A 37 -6.97 -65.05 -10.71
CA PRO A 37 -6.88 -64.12 -11.86
C PRO A 37 -8.22 -63.91 -12.65
N ALA A 38 -8.36 -62.77 -13.36
CA ALA A 38 -8.34 -62.60 -14.84
C ALA A 38 -9.65 -62.89 -15.59
N ASP A 39 -10.11 -61.89 -16.36
CA ASP A 39 -10.57 -62.10 -17.74
C ASP A 39 -10.47 -60.77 -18.51
N ASP A 40 -9.84 -60.83 -19.67
CA ASP A 40 -9.38 -59.73 -20.49
C ASP A 40 -9.78 -60.06 -21.94
N ALA A 41 -10.64 -59.24 -22.55
CA ALA A 41 -10.75 -59.04 -24.01
C ALA A 41 -11.86 -58.02 -24.35
N THR A 42 -11.48 -56.82 -24.78
CA THR A 42 -11.76 -56.26 -26.12
C THR A 42 -11.45 -54.75 -26.20
N HIS A 43 -10.95 -54.35 -27.37
CA HIS A 43 -10.38 -53.05 -27.75
C HIS A 43 -11.26 -51.80 -27.52
N PRO A 44 -10.66 -50.60 -27.30
CA PRO A 44 -11.37 -49.36 -26.99
C PRO A 44 -11.72 -48.53 -28.24
N GLN A 45 -12.93 -47.95 -28.25
CA GLN A 45 -13.28 -46.78 -29.05
C GLN A 45 -13.33 -45.53 -28.14
N HIS A 46 -12.86 -44.42 -28.70
CA HIS A 46 -12.69 -43.10 -28.09
C HIS A 46 -13.97 -42.51 -27.48
N GLU A 47 -13.91 -42.12 -26.20
CA GLU A 47 -14.70 -41.00 -25.64
C GLU A 47 -13.85 -40.22 -24.62
N ALA A 48 -13.73 -38.91 -24.83
CA ALA A 48 -13.02 -37.99 -23.95
C ALA A 48 -13.83 -37.79 -22.65
N ARG A 49 -13.34 -38.36 -21.54
CA ARG A 49 -13.91 -38.16 -20.20
C ARG A 49 -13.40 -36.87 -19.57
N HIS A 50 -14.26 -35.86 -19.51
CA HIS A 50 -14.17 -34.77 -18.53
C HIS A 50 -14.07 -35.35 -17.10
N HIS A 51 -12.90 -35.24 -16.46
CA HIS A 51 -12.75 -35.54 -15.04
C HIS A 51 -13.12 -34.29 -14.23
N GLY A 52 -14.40 -34.17 -13.89
CA GLY A 52 -14.86 -33.29 -12.83
C GLY A 52 -14.42 -33.84 -11.46
N ILE A 53 -13.37 -33.27 -10.89
CA ILE A 53 -13.00 -33.54 -9.49
C ILE A 53 -14.03 -32.83 -8.59
N ARG A 54 -14.96 -33.62 -8.05
CA ARG A 54 -15.92 -33.18 -7.03
C ARG A 54 -15.17 -33.04 -5.70
N CYS A 55 -14.64 -31.85 -5.42
CA CYS A 55 -13.94 -31.57 -4.17
C CYS A 55 -14.96 -31.37 -3.03
N LYS A 56 -14.78 -32.07 -1.91
CA LYS A 56 -15.59 -31.92 -0.68
C LYS A 56 -15.38 -30.52 -0.10
N SER A 57 -16.24 -29.57 -0.47
CA SER A 57 -16.21 -28.17 -0.04
C SER A 57 -16.95 -27.96 1.29
N GLY A 58 -16.22 -27.54 2.33
CA GLY A 58 -16.83 -27.10 3.59
C GLY A 58 -15.87 -26.36 4.53
N GLY A 59 -14.61 -26.83 4.63
CA GLY A 59 -13.63 -26.25 5.57
C GLY A 59 -12.67 -25.19 4.99
N ARG A 60 -12.22 -25.34 3.74
CA ARG A 60 -11.21 -24.43 3.14
C ARG A 60 -11.83 -23.15 2.57
N TRP A 61 -13.05 -23.25 2.05
CA TRP A 61 -13.81 -22.10 1.53
C TRP A 61 -14.27 -21.16 2.64
N SER A 62 -14.70 -21.69 3.78
CA SER A 62 -15.07 -20.88 4.95
C SER A 62 -13.86 -20.17 5.57
N SER A 63 -12.66 -20.75 5.52
CA SER A 63 -11.44 -20.09 6.01
C SER A 63 -10.96 -18.97 5.07
N ILE A 64 -10.97 -19.18 3.74
CA ILE A 64 -10.64 -18.15 2.75
C ILE A 64 -11.67 -17.03 2.80
N LEU A 65 -12.98 -17.33 2.81
CA LEU A 65 -14.02 -16.30 2.95
C LEU A 65 -13.94 -15.58 4.29
N SER A 66 -13.59 -16.25 5.39
CA SER A 66 -13.36 -15.58 6.67
C SER A 66 -12.12 -14.70 6.65
N ARG A 67 -11.12 -15.01 5.83
CA ARG A 67 -9.90 -14.19 5.67
C ARG A 67 -10.17 -13.04 4.72
N VAL A 68 -10.69 -13.29 3.51
CA VAL A 68 -11.20 -12.27 2.58
C VAL A 68 -12.19 -11.34 3.26
N SER A 69 -13.10 -11.85 4.09
CA SER A 69 -14.05 -11.03 4.86
C SER A 69 -13.37 -10.23 5.96
N ARG A 70 -12.33 -10.76 6.63
CA ARG A 70 -11.52 -9.99 7.61
C ARG A 70 -10.61 -8.96 6.93
N SER A 71 -10.04 -9.30 5.79
CA SER A 71 -9.16 -8.46 4.98
C SER A 71 -9.93 -7.34 4.28
N ALA A 72 -11.08 -7.70 3.71
CA ALA A 72 -12.10 -6.76 3.27
C ALA A 72 -12.54 -5.90 4.45
N ALA A 73 -12.85 -6.48 5.62
CA ALA A 73 -13.33 -5.70 6.77
C ALA A 73 -12.30 -4.73 7.36
N SER A 74 -11.00 -5.03 7.21
CA SER A 74 -9.90 -4.17 7.63
C SER A 74 -9.80 -2.97 6.68
N LEU A 75 -9.66 -3.22 5.38
CA LEU A 75 -9.40 -2.20 4.35
C LEU A 75 -10.62 -1.44 3.87
N LEU A 76 -11.81 -2.01 4.03
CA LEU A 76 -13.05 -1.52 3.45
C LEU A 76 -13.96 -1.00 4.54
N ASN A 77 -14.87 -0.15 4.09
CA ASN A 77 -16.11 0.12 4.78
C ASN A 77 -16.82 -1.23 4.98
N GLN A 78 -16.54 -1.93 6.09
CA GLN A 78 -16.90 -3.34 6.38
C GLN A 78 -18.43 -3.54 6.39
N HIS A 79 -19.17 -2.44 6.44
CA HIS A 79 -20.62 -2.39 6.35
C HIS A 79 -21.15 -2.00 4.96
N SER A 80 -20.31 -1.94 3.92
CA SER A 80 -20.80 -1.69 2.56
C SER A 80 -21.70 -2.86 2.11
N PRO A 81 -23.00 -2.60 1.86
CA PRO A 81 -23.93 -3.66 1.48
C PRO A 81 -23.56 -4.26 0.13
N ASN A 82 -23.06 -3.45 -0.82
CA ASN A 82 -22.72 -3.90 -2.16
C ASN A 82 -21.46 -4.77 -2.19
N LEU A 83 -20.50 -4.49 -1.31
CA LEU A 83 -19.32 -5.33 -1.16
C LEU A 83 -19.69 -6.66 -0.50
N ASN A 84 -20.50 -6.64 0.56
CA ASN A 84 -20.94 -7.85 1.23
C ASN A 84 -21.75 -8.75 0.28
N GLU A 85 -22.64 -8.15 -0.53
CA GLU A 85 -23.33 -8.82 -1.62
C GLU A 85 -22.32 -9.45 -2.61
N LEU A 86 -21.30 -8.69 -3.02
CA LEU A 86 -20.26 -9.19 -3.92
C LEU A 86 -19.52 -10.39 -3.34
N LEU A 87 -19.08 -10.31 -2.08
CA LEU A 87 -18.38 -11.39 -1.40
C LEU A 87 -19.26 -12.64 -1.25
N GLN A 88 -20.56 -12.47 -0.98
CA GLN A 88 -21.53 -13.55 -0.89
C GLN A 88 -21.80 -14.21 -2.25
N GLN A 89 -21.87 -13.45 -3.34
CA GLN A 89 -22.07 -13.98 -4.69
C GLN A 89 -20.86 -14.81 -5.18
N GLN A 90 -19.67 -14.55 -4.65
CA GLN A 90 -18.46 -15.31 -4.99
C GLN A 90 -18.36 -16.64 -4.22
N VAL A 91 -19.24 -16.92 -3.26
CA VAL A 91 -19.32 -18.22 -2.54
C VAL A 91 -19.75 -19.37 -3.45
N GLY A 92 -20.19 -19.09 -4.69
CA GLY A 92 -20.57 -20.10 -5.69
C GLY A 92 -19.87 -20.02 -7.05
N ASN A 93 -18.97 -19.05 -7.28
CA ASN A 93 -18.25 -18.87 -8.54
C ASN A 93 -16.73 -18.97 -8.32
N GLU A 94 -15.98 -19.34 -9.36
CA GLU A 94 -14.51 -19.50 -9.35
C GLU A 94 -13.78 -18.26 -8.79
N VAL A 95 -13.50 -18.27 -7.49
CA VAL A 95 -12.43 -17.44 -6.94
C VAL A 95 -11.12 -18.08 -7.41
N VAL A 96 -10.49 -17.48 -8.41
CA VAL A 96 -9.13 -17.87 -8.81
C VAL A 96 -8.17 -17.39 -7.73
N VAL A 97 -7.97 -18.22 -6.71
CA VAL A 97 -6.92 -18.06 -5.72
C VAL A 97 -5.65 -18.63 -6.33
N PHE A 98 -4.70 -17.77 -6.69
CA PHE A 98 -3.35 -18.23 -7.01
C PHE A 98 -2.66 -18.54 -5.68
N GLU A 99 -2.77 -19.80 -5.24
CA GLU A 99 -1.93 -20.31 -4.16
C GLU A 99 -0.55 -20.62 -4.75
N PRO A 100 0.57 -20.23 -4.11
CA PRO A 100 1.86 -20.85 -4.43
C PRO A 100 1.71 -22.37 -4.22
N PRO A 101 2.29 -23.22 -5.08
CA PRO A 101 2.02 -24.66 -5.04
C PRO A 101 2.36 -25.23 -3.67
N GLU A 102 1.32 -25.54 -2.88
CA GLU A 102 1.45 -26.27 -1.63
C GLU A 102 1.83 -27.71 -1.98
N LYS A 103 3.11 -28.04 -1.76
CA LYS A 103 3.69 -29.40 -1.78
C LYS A 103 3.28 -30.25 -2.99
N LEU A 104 4.19 -30.34 -3.96
CA LEU A 104 4.25 -31.40 -4.99
C LEU A 104 3.64 -32.71 -4.45
N GLY A 105 2.43 -32.99 -4.90
CA GLY A 105 1.65 -34.14 -4.51
C GLY A 105 2.02 -35.33 -5.38
N SER A 106 2.24 -36.46 -4.71
CA SER A 106 2.43 -37.81 -5.28
C SER A 106 3.76 -38.06 -6.00
N ASN A 107 4.40 -39.17 -5.63
CA ASN A 107 5.67 -39.65 -6.19
C ASN A 107 5.63 -39.95 -7.71
N GLY A 108 4.48 -39.83 -8.38
CA GLY A 108 4.30 -40.10 -9.80
C GLY A 108 4.78 -38.96 -10.70
N GLU A 109 4.40 -37.71 -10.42
CA GLU A 109 4.79 -36.56 -11.26
C GLU A 109 6.29 -36.24 -11.15
N VAL A 110 6.90 -36.50 -9.99
CA VAL A 110 8.35 -36.37 -9.79
C VAL A 110 9.13 -37.44 -10.55
N PHE A 111 8.53 -38.62 -10.80
CA PHE A 111 9.16 -39.68 -11.57
C PHE A 111 9.17 -39.35 -13.07
N GLU A 112 8.03 -38.89 -13.62
CA GLU A 112 7.93 -38.47 -15.02
C GLU A 112 8.83 -37.27 -15.33
N LEU A 113 8.90 -36.29 -14.40
CA LEU A 113 9.81 -35.15 -14.55
C LEU A 113 11.29 -35.56 -14.47
N ARG A 114 11.64 -36.58 -13.68
CA ARG A 114 13.02 -37.10 -13.64
C ARG A 114 13.40 -37.84 -14.92
N GLU A 115 12.50 -38.67 -15.45
CA GLU A 115 12.67 -39.34 -16.75
C GLU A 115 12.86 -38.30 -17.86
N GLU A 116 12.05 -37.24 -17.86
CA GLU A 116 12.13 -36.17 -18.87
C GLU A 116 13.42 -35.34 -18.73
N VAL A 117 13.87 -35.06 -17.51
CA VAL A 117 15.17 -34.42 -17.27
C VAL A 117 16.33 -35.29 -17.76
N GLU A 118 16.29 -36.61 -17.54
CA GLU A 118 17.32 -37.53 -18.04
C GLU A 118 17.27 -37.71 -19.57
N ARG A 119 16.07 -37.59 -20.18
CA ARG A 119 15.93 -37.53 -21.65
C ARG A 119 16.56 -36.25 -22.21
N LEU A 120 16.27 -35.10 -21.60
CA LEU A 120 16.82 -33.81 -22.02
C LEU A 120 18.34 -33.73 -21.82
N LYS A 121 18.88 -34.28 -20.72
CA LYS A 121 20.34 -34.38 -20.53
C LYS A 121 21.02 -35.19 -21.62
N ARG A 122 20.40 -36.31 -22.04
CA ARG A 122 20.90 -37.12 -23.17
C ARG A 122 20.88 -36.34 -24.48
N GLN A 123 19.83 -35.57 -24.76
CA GLN A 123 19.79 -34.69 -25.93
C GLN A 123 20.84 -33.58 -25.88
N VAL A 124 21.04 -32.95 -24.73
CA VAL A 124 22.09 -31.93 -24.55
C VAL A 124 23.48 -32.52 -24.77
N ALA A 125 23.75 -33.74 -24.28
CA ALA A 125 25.03 -34.42 -24.51
C ALA A 125 25.28 -34.71 -26.01
N VAL A 126 24.25 -35.13 -26.75
CA VAL A 126 24.33 -35.31 -28.21
C VAL A 126 24.61 -33.99 -28.94
N LEU A 127 23.89 -32.93 -28.58
CA LEU A 127 24.08 -31.59 -29.15
C LEU A 127 25.46 -31.00 -28.80
N GLN A 128 25.97 -31.24 -27.60
CA GLN A 128 27.32 -30.85 -27.21
C GLN A 128 28.40 -31.61 -27.98
N GLY A 129 28.20 -32.91 -28.26
CA GLY A 129 29.06 -33.69 -29.14
C GLY A 129 29.07 -33.16 -30.58
N GLN A 130 27.90 -32.72 -31.08
CA GLN A 130 27.77 -32.10 -32.41
C GLN A 130 28.44 -30.71 -32.46
N LEU A 131 28.35 -29.92 -31.39
CA LEU A 131 29.02 -28.62 -31.26
C LEU A 131 30.55 -28.75 -31.15
N GLN A 132 31.05 -29.79 -30.46
CA GLN A 132 32.49 -30.07 -30.39
C GLN A 132 33.04 -30.62 -31.72
N GLY A 133 32.23 -31.35 -32.50
CA GLY A 133 32.57 -31.75 -33.87
C GLY A 133 32.53 -30.61 -34.89
N GLY A 134 31.69 -29.59 -34.67
CA GLY A 134 31.59 -28.40 -35.52
C GLY A 134 32.58 -27.27 -35.20
N ALA A 135 33.17 -27.26 -34.00
CA ALA A 135 34.09 -26.21 -33.54
C ALA A 135 35.55 -26.37 -34.01
N ALA A 136 35.85 -27.36 -34.86
CA ALA A 136 37.18 -27.53 -35.46
C ALA A 136 37.44 -26.66 -36.70
N ASN A 137 36.44 -25.95 -37.25
CA ASN A 137 36.55 -25.25 -38.54
C ASN A 137 36.33 -23.73 -38.54
N SER A 138 36.33 -23.04 -37.39
CA SER A 138 36.27 -21.56 -37.41
C SER A 138 36.88 -20.91 -36.17
N ARG A 139 38.21 -20.84 -36.08
CA ARG A 139 38.92 -19.88 -35.22
C ARG A 139 40.19 -19.37 -35.92
N GLN A 140 40.05 -18.31 -36.71
CA GLN A 140 41.14 -17.40 -37.01
C GLN A 140 40.64 -15.95 -37.01
N SER A 141 41.39 -15.10 -36.28
CA SER A 141 41.40 -13.62 -36.31
C SER A 141 40.19 -12.92 -35.67
N THR A 142 40.30 -11.90 -34.81
CA THR A 142 41.44 -11.06 -34.39
C THR A 142 41.09 -10.37 -33.07
N THR A 143 42.10 -10.16 -32.21
CA THR A 143 42.07 -9.33 -30.99
C THR A 143 42.88 -8.05 -31.24
N GLN A 144 42.63 -7.01 -30.43
CA GLN A 144 43.30 -5.70 -30.29
C GLN A 144 42.65 -4.58 -31.13
N GLN A 145 42.40 -3.38 -30.61
CA GLN A 145 43.27 -2.56 -29.75
C GLN A 145 42.45 -1.44 -29.07
N TRP A 146 42.76 -1.13 -27.81
CA TRP A 146 42.32 0.07 -27.07
C TRP A 146 43.53 0.99 -26.91
N ASN A 147 43.36 2.30 -27.15
CA ASN A 147 44.04 3.40 -26.43
C ASN A 147 43.50 4.79 -26.82
N ASN A 148 43.20 5.57 -25.77
CA ASN A 148 43.30 7.02 -25.55
C ASN A 148 42.70 8.06 -26.51
N VAL A 149 41.85 8.95 -25.98
CA VAL A 149 42.03 10.42 -26.00
C VAL A 149 41.43 11.05 -24.73
N ASP A 150 42.19 11.99 -24.16
CA ASP A 150 41.93 12.80 -22.97
C ASP A 150 40.89 13.94 -23.15
N GLY A 151 40.24 14.31 -22.03
CA GLY A 151 40.22 15.67 -21.48
C GLY A 151 39.38 16.78 -22.13
N ALA A 152 38.35 17.24 -21.41
CA ALA A 152 38.07 18.68 -21.24
C ALA A 152 37.10 18.93 -20.05
N ASN A 153 37.60 19.68 -19.07
CA ASN A 153 36.83 20.32 -18.00
C ASN A 153 35.88 21.37 -18.57
N ASN A 154 34.73 21.58 -17.92
CA ASN A 154 34.22 22.94 -17.76
C ASN A 154 33.36 23.07 -16.50
N GLU A 155 33.84 23.93 -15.60
CA GLU A 155 33.12 24.51 -14.48
C GLU A 155 32.14 25.59 -14.98
N ASN A 156 31.11 25.87 -14.17
CA ASN A 156 30.26 27.07 -14.05
C ASN A 156 28.86 26.57 -13.63
N GLY A 157 28.21 27.03 -12.57
CA GLY A 157 28.40 28.14 -11.66
C GLY A 157 27.04 28.27 -10.97
N ALA A 158 27.00 28.10 -9.66
CA ALA A 158 25.77 28.18 -8.89
C ALA A 158 25.35 29.64 -8.69
N THR A 159 24.09 29.95 -8.96
CA THR A 159 23.43 31.12 -8.39
C THR A 159 22.09 30.68 -7.79
N GLN A 160 22.07 30.70 -6.45
CA GLN A 160 20.87 30.63 -5.65
C GLN A 160 20.07 31.92 -5.86
N ASN A 161 18.80 31.78 -6.22
CA ASN A 161 17.83 32.86 -6.03
C ASN A 161 16.70 32.32 -5.16
N ASP A 162 16.80 32.66 -3.89
CA ASP A 162 15.83 32.44 -2.84
C ASP A 162 14.70 33.45 -3.04
N SER A 163 13.54 32.98 -3.50
CA SER A 163 12.33 33.78 -3.55
C SER A 163 11.12 32.88 -3.26
N ARG A 164 10.60 33.01 -2.04
CA ARG A 164 9.31 32.44 -1.62
C ARG A 164 8.21 32.88 -2.58
N PRO A 165 7.45 31.97 -3.22
CA PRO A 165 6.26 32.37 -3.94
C PRO A 165 5.07 32.42 -2.98
N THR A 166 4.57 33.63 -2.77
CA THR A 166 3.19 33.89 -2.37
C THR A 166 2.23 33.48 -3.49
N SER A 167 1.03 33.05 -3.07
CA SER A 167 -0.19 32.74 -3.83
C SER A 167 -0.36 31.28 -4.31
N GLN A 168 -1.03 30.48 -3.48
CA GLN A 168 -1.60 29.17 -3.85
C GLN A 168 -2.38 29.20 -5.18
N GLN A 169 -2.99 30.35 -5.53
CA GLN A 169 -3.67 30.59 -6.79
C GLN A 169 -2.75 30.48 -8.02
N SER A 170 -1.54 31.07 -7.97
CA SER A 170 -0.62 31.12 -9.13
C SER A 170 -0.10 29.75 -9.56
N ASN A 171 0.08 28.82 -8.62
CA ASN A 171 0.50 27.45 -8.92
C ASN A 171 -0.63 26.62 -9.56
N LEU A 172 -1.89 26.85 -9.17
CA LEU A 172 -3.06 26.25 -9.82
C LEU A 172 -3.25 26.79 -11.24
N ASP A 173 -3.05 28.09 -11.43
CA ASP A 173 -3.13 28.74 -12.75
C ASP A 173 -2.02 28.25 -13.70
N ALA A 174 -0.80 28.00 -13.19
CA ALA A 174 0.31 27.46 -13.99
C ALA A 174 0.05 26.03 -14.50
N VAL A 175 -0.56 25.16 -13.68
CA VAL A 175 -0.95 23.79 -14.07
C VAL A 175 -2.03 23.79 -15.15
N THR A 176 -2.78 24.89 -15.27
CA THR A 176 -4.00 24.98 -16.08
C THR A 176 -3.88 25.82 -17.32
N THR A 177 -2.72 26.45 -17.54
CA THR A 177 -2.28 26.67 -18.92
C THR A 177 -2.07 25.31 -19.58
N VAL A 178 -3.12 24.80 -20.22
CA VAL A 178 -3.11 23.58 -21.04
C VAL A 178 -2.15 23.83 -22.20
N GLN A 179 -0.87 23.62 -21.96
CA GLN A 179 0.05 23.33 -23.05
C GLN A 179 -0.38 21.96 -23.57
N VAL A 180 -1.05 21.96 -24.72
CA VAL A 180 -1.34 20.75 -25.49
C VAL A 180 -0.02 19.97 -25.54
N PRO A 181 0.03 18.72 -25.04
CA PRO A 181 1.25 17.94 -25.10
C PRO A 181 1.78 17.96 -26.52
N PRO A 182 3.08 18.20 -26.73
CA PRO A 182 3.63 18.22 -28.07
C PRO A 182 3.23 16.92 -28.78
N GLN A 183 2.74 17.02 -30.01
CA GLN A 183 2.45 15.82 -30.81
C GLN A 183 3.76 15.12 -31.13
N ILE A 184 4.01 13.99 -30.47
CA ILE A 184 5.23 13.21 -30.64
C ILE A 184 4.97 12.20 -31.75
N ASN A 185 5.43 12.51 -32.97
CA ASN A 185 5.24 11.61 -34.11
C ASN A 185 6.33 10.53 -34.18
N ASN A 186 7.51 10.77 -33.60
CA ASN A 186 8.65 9.86 -33.62
C ASN A 186 9.47 9.98 -32.32
N LEU A 187 10.15 8.89 -31.96
CA LEU A 187 11.05 8.86 -30.81
C LEU A 187 12.44 9.39 -31.19
N GLN A 188 13.02 10.22 -30.32
CA GLN A 188 14.41 10.68 -30.44
C GLN A 188 15.39 9.55 -30.08
N SER A 189 16.62 9.57 -30.61
CA SER A 189 17.64 8.54 -30.33
C SER A 189 17.87 8.30 -28.84
N ARG A 190 17.87 9.35 -28.02
CA ARG A 190 17.98 9.25 -26.55
C ARG A 190 16.79 8.53 -25.90
N GLN A 191 15.59 8.73 -26.43
CA GLN A 191 14.37 8.05 -25.95
C GLN A 191 14.38 6.58 -26.38
N ILE A 192 14.80 6.29 -27.62
CA ILE A 192 14.95 4.90 -28.10
C ILE A 192 15.96 4.15 -27.23
N SER A 193 17.11 4.75 -26.94
CA SER A 193 18.13 4.14 -26.08
C SER A 193 17.58 3.86 -24.68
N ARG A 194 16.98 4.87 -24.03
CA ARG A 194 16.42 4.76 -22.68
C ARG A 194 15.31 3.70 -22.57
N TYR A 195 14.35 3.73 -23.50
CA TYR A 195 13.15 2.89 -23.45
C TYR A 195 13.29 1.59 -24.25
N SER A 196 14.48 1.29 -24.78
CA SER A 196 14.74 0.15 -25.66
C SER A 196 14.14 -1.17 -25.15
N ARG A 197 14.21 -1.44 -23.84
CA ARG A 197 13.69 -2.69 -23.25
C ARG A 197 12.17 -2.79 -23.25
N GLN A 198 11.45 -1.69 -23.03
CA GLN A 198 9.98 -1.71 -23.14
C GLN A 198 9.52 -1.64 -24.61
N LEU A 199 10.28 -0.99 -25.49
CA LEU A 199 10.00 -0.96 -26.94
C LEU A 199 10.02 -2.35 -27.59
N LEU A 200 10.78 -3.30 -27.04
CA LEU A 200 10.92 -4.66 -27.55
C LEU A 200 9.77 -5.61 -27.13
N LEU A 201 8.84 -5.16 -26.29
CA LEU A 201 7.72 -6.00 -25.86
C LEU A 201 6.83 -6.37 -27.05
N SER A 202 6.64 -7.68 -27.25
CA SER A 202 5.87 -8.26 -28.36
C SER A 202 4.35 -8.11 -28.20
N ASP A 203 3.86 -7.77 -27.01
CA ASP A 203 2.44 -7.73 -26.66
C ASP A 203 1.70 -6.48 -27.17
N GLY A 204 2.24 -5.82 -28.20
CA GLY A 204 1.63 -4.64 -28.83
C GLY A 204 1.96 -3.30 -28.18
N PHE A 205 2.91 -3.23 -27.24
CA PHE A 205 3.39 -1.95 -26.70
C PHE A 205 4.20 -1.17 -27.76
N GLY A 206 5.41 -1.64 -28.09
CA GLY A 206 6.24 -1.08 -29.15
C GLY A 206 6.47 0.44 -29.09
N VAL A 207 6.85 1.00 -30.24
CA VAL A 207 7.06 2.46 -30.43
C VAL A 207 5.77 3.26 -30.23
N SER A 208 4.64 2.74 -30.71
CA SER A 208 3.33 3.40 -30.59
C SER A 208 2.93 3.59 -29.13
N GLY A 209 3.08 2.54 -28.30
CA GLY A 209 2.81 2.61 -26.86
C GLY A 209 3.69 3.64 -26.17
N GLN A 210 4.99 3.68 -26.49
CA GLN A 210 5.89 4.69 -25.93
C GLN A 210 5.49 6.12 -26.30
N ILE A 211 5.11 6.36 -27.55
CA ILE A 211 4.63 7.67 -28.01
C ILE A 211 3.39 8.08 -27.19
N LYS A 212 2.43 7.17 -27.01
CA LYS A 212 1.24 7.44 -26.18
C LYS A 212 1.64 7.83 -24.75
N LEU A 213 2.56 7.10 -24.12
CA LEU A 213 3.05 7.43 -22.77
C LEU A 213 3.65 8.84 -22.71
N LEU A 214 4.54 9.18 -23.66
CA LEU A 214 5.21 10.47 -23.72
C LEU A 214 4.26 11.64 -24.05
N SER A 215 3.12 11.37 -24.67
CA SER A 215 2.08 12.37 -24.97
C SER A 215 1.00 12.48 -23.90
N SER A 216 1.03 11.64 -22.85
CA SER A 216 -0.01 11.59 -21.82
C SER A 216 0.27 12.53 -20.65
N ARG A 217 -0.81 13.05 -20.04
CA ARG A 217 -0.82 13.82 -18.78
C ARG A 217 -1.56 13.05 -17.70
N ILE A 218 -0.91 12.82 -16.55
CA ILE A 218 -1.48 12.05 -15.44
C ILE A 218 -1.56 12.91 -14.18
N LEU A 219 -2.69 12.85 -13.49
CA LEU A 219 -2.85 13.39 -12.14
C LEU A 219 -2.65 12.27 -11.12
N VAL A 220 -1.65 12.40 -10.24
CA VAL A 220 -1.40 11.48 -9.13
C VAL A 220 -1.69 12.21 -7.81
N ILE A 221 -2.60 11.66 -7.02
CA ILE A 221 -3.02 12.24 -5.74
C ILE A 221 -2.47 11.38 -4.62
N GLY A 222 -1.50 11.93 -3.89
CA GLY A 222 -0.72 11.24 -2.87
C GLY A 222 0.67 10.82 -3.35
N ALA A 223 1.69 11.31 -2.65
CA ALA A 223 3.09 10.91 -2.76
C ALA A 223 3.52 10.06 -1.54
N GLY A 224 2.56 9.44 -0.86
CA GLY A 224 2.78 8.57 0.30
C GLY A 224 3.27 7.16 -0.04
N GLY A 225 2.88 6.15 0.74
CA GLY A 225 3.42 4.79 0.60
C GLY A 225 3.17 4.18 -0.78
N ILE A 226 1.94 4.31 -1.28
CA ILE A 226 1.55 3.83 -2.62
C ILE A 226 2.19 4.71 -3.71
N GLY A 227 2.06 6.03 -3.56
CA GLY A 227 2.61 7.01 -4.51
C GLY A 227 4.12 6.86 -4.71
N SER A 228 4.86 6.47 -3.68
CA SER A 228 6.32 6.38 -3.72
C SER A 228 6.86 5.45 -4.81
N SER A 229 6.28 4.25 -4.95
CA SER A 229 6.67 3.30 -5.99
C SER A 229 6.04 3.65 -7.34
N LEU A 230 4.75 4.03 -7.33
CA LEU A 230 4.01 4.45 -8.53
C LEU A 230 4.77 5.54 -9.29
N LEU A 231 5.10 6.64 -8.63
CA LEU A 231 5.71 7.83 -9.23
C LEU A 231 7.08 7.51 -9.86
N LEU A 232 7.91 6.69 -9.20
CA LEU A 232 9.18 6.24 -9.75
C LEU A 232 8.99 5.43 -11.04
N TYR A 233 8.03 4.50 -11.08
CA TYR A 233 7.75 3.71 -12.28
C TYR A 233 7.11 4.54 -13.40
N LEU A 234 6.28 5.55 -13.10
CA LEU A 234 5.75 6.47 -14.12
C LEU A 234 6.87 7.29 -14.75
N ALA A 235 7.80 7.81 -13.95
CA ALA A 235 8.99 8.51 -14.45
C ALA A 235 9.87 7.58 -15.30
N ALA A 236 10.16 6.37 -14.81
CA ALA A 236 10.98 5.39 -15.53
C ALA A 236 10.36 4.96 -16.86
N ALA A 237 9.04 4.76 -16.91
CA ALA A 237 8.32 4.36 -18.12
C ALA A 237 8.22 5.48 -19.17
N GLY A 238 8.50 6.73 -18.78
CA GLY A 238 8.47 7.88 -19.67
C GLY A 238 7.06 8.42 -19.91
N ILE A 239 6.26 8.55 -18.84
CA ILE A 239 5.03 9.36 -18.90
C ILE A 239 5.42 10.81 -19.19
N GLY A 240 4.78 11.43 -20.18
CA GLY A 240 5.10 12.77 -20.66
C GLY A 240 5.00 13.85 -19.59
N HIS A 241 3.86 13.86 -18.88
CA HIS A 241 3.57 14.84 -17.86
C HIS A 241 2.89 14.20 -16.64
N VAL A 242 3.41 14.48 -15.44
CA VAL A 242 2.85 14.00 -14.18
C VAL A 242 2.61 15.18 -13.24
N THR A 243 1.36 15.42 -12.86
CA THR A 243 1.03 16.33 -11.75
C THR A 243 0.89 15.53 -10.47
N ILE A 244 1.65 15.90 -9.45
CA ILE A 244 1.64 15.28 -8.12
C ILE A 244 0.94 16.24 -7.16
N VAL A 245 -0.13 15.78 -6.51
CA VAL A 245 -0.82 16.54 -5.45
C VAL A 245 -0.58 15.85 -4.12
N ASP A 246 0.11 16.54 -3.21
CA ASP A 246 0.28 16.09 -1.83
C ASP A 246 0.54 17.30 -0.93
N TYR A 247 -0.26 17.44 0.14
CA TYR A 247 -0.19 18.55 1.08
C TYR A 247 0.62 18.23 2.34
N ASP A 248 1.18 17.04 2.48
CA ASP A 248 1.96 16.65 3.65
C ASP A 248 3.46 16.98 3.48
N ALA A 249 4.16 16.96 4.60
CA ALA A 249 5.62 16.96 4.65
C ALA A 249 6.17 15.53 4.81
N VAL A 250 7.42 15.34 4.38
CA VAL A 250 8.17 14.11 4.65
C VAL A 250 8.44 14.02 6.15
N GLU A 251 8.13 12.85 6.72
CA GLU A 251 8.36 12.55 8.13
C GLU A 251 9.16 11.24 8.25
N ARG A 252 10.08 11.18 9.20
CA ARG A 252 10.97 10.02 9.40
C ARG A 252 10.18 8.73 9.66
N SER A 253 9.09 8.80 10.42
CA SER A 253 8.18 7.68 10.69
C SER A 253 7.52 7.08 9.43
N ASN A 254 7.58 7.79 8.30
CA ASN A 254 7.00 7.35 7.04
C ASN A 254 8.01 6.73 6.06
N LEU A 255 9.31 6.92 6.28
CA LEU A 255 10.37 6.51 5.34
C LEU A 255 10.45 4.99 5.12
N HIS A 256 10.02 4.19 6.10
CA HIS A 256 9.99 2.72 5.99
C HIS A 256 9.07 2.21 4.86
N ARG A 257 8.15 3.05 4.36
CA ARG A 257 7.21 2.70 3.27
C ARG A 257 7.15 3.73 2.14
N GLN A 258 7.74 4.92 2.33
CA GLN A 258 7.75 6.01 1.35
C GLN A 258 9.13 6.12 0.71
N ILE A 259 9.50 5.08 -0.05
CA ILE A 259 10.88 4.87 -0.55
C ILE A 259 11.37 5.89 -1.58
N ILE A 260 10.48 6.79 -2.03
CA ILE A 260 10.82 7.88 -2.94
C ILE A 260 11.49 9.05 -2.19
N HIS A 261 11.25 9.17 -0.89
CA HIS A 261 11.79 10.23 -0.04
C HIS A 261 13.08 9.79 0.65
N ARG A 262 13.92 10.77 1.00
CA ARG A 262 15.20 10.54 1.68
C ARG A 262 15.10 10.97 3.14
N ASP A 263 15.95 10.40 4.00
CA ASP A 263 16.00 10.84 5.42
C ASP A 263 16.38 12.32 5.55
N ALA A 264 17.21 12.84 4.64
CA ALA A 264 17.54 14.26 4.56
C ALA A 264 16.37 15.17 4.19
N ASP A 265 15.28 14.63 3.61
CA ASP A 265 14.06 15.39 3.33
C ASP A 265 13.12 15.43 4.55
N ALA A 266 13.34 14.56 5.55
CA ALA A 266 12.58 14.57 6.78
C ALA A 266 13.03 15.72 7.69
N GLY A 267 12.07 16.43 8.28
CA GLY A 267 12.36 17.50 9.24
C GLY A 267 13.08 16.95 10.48
N THR A 268 13.94 17.76 11.11
CA THR A 268 14.74 17.33 12.27
C THR A 268 13.96 17.31 13.57
N GLY A 269 12.79 17.95 13.64
CA GLY A 269 11.78 17.81 14.71
C GLY A 269 12.23 18.21 16.13
N ALA A 270 13.49 18.58 16.33
CA ALA A 270 14.10 18.70 17.65
C ALA A 270 14.23 20.13 18.17
N ASN A 271 14.20 21.15 17.31
CA ASN A 271 14.38 22.55 17.71
C ASN A 271 13.40 23.48 16.99
N ASN A 272 12.86 24.44 17.72
CA ASN A 272 11.76 25.34 17.38
C ASN A 272 11.97 26.28 16.17
N ASP A 273 12.98 26.06 15.30
CA ASP A 273 13.34 26.98 14.22
C ASP A 273 13.49 26.35 12.81
N GLU A 274 13.46 25.01 12.66
CA GLU A 274 13.35 24.35 11.35
C GLU A 274 12.40 23.15 11.43
N ILE A 275 11.09 23.45 11.42
CA ILE A 275 10.06 22.62 12.07
C ILE A 275 9.44 21.54 11.15
N GLN A 276 9.50 21.68 9.82
CA GLN A 276 8.73 20.84 8.92
C GLN A 276 9.61 20.24 7.81
N GLY A 277 9.48 18.92 7.60
CA GLY A 277 10.15 18.25 6.48
C GLY A 277 9.73 18.83 5.13
N LYS A 278 10.49 18.49 4.09
CA LYS A 278 10.19 18.91 2.73
C LYS A 278 8.78 18.44 2.33
N ASN A 279 8.05 19.23 1.55
CA ASN A 279 6.76 18.76 1.03
C ASN A 279 6.96 17.47 0.20
N LYS A 280 6.07 16.48 0.40
CA LYS A 280 6.13 15.19 -0.29
C LYS A 280 6.04 15.31 -1.81
N ALA A 281 5.15 16.16 -2.35
CA ALA A 281 5.05 16.32 -3.80
C ALA A 281 6.35 16.89 -4.40
N GLN A 282 6.98 17.85 -3.71
CA GLN A 282 8.26 18.42 -4.14
C GLN A 282 9.42 17.42 -4.01
N SER A 283 9.54 16.70 -2.88
CA SER A 283 10.56 15.65 -2.72
C SER A 283 10.40 14.55 -3.79
N ALA A 284 9.17 14.14 -4.08
CA ALA A 284 8.87 13.16 -5.12
C ALA A 284 9.26 13.66 -6.52
N LYS A 285 8.95 14.91 -6.86
CA LYS A 285 9.35 15.53 -8.13
C LYS A 285 10.86 15.47 -8.33
N GLU A 286 11.64 15.80 -7.31
CA GLU A 286 13.11 15.76 -7.40
C GLU A 286 13.64 14.34 -7.59
N ALA A 287 13.09 13.36 -6.88
CA ALA A 287 13.46 11.96 -7.04
C ALA A 287 13.14 11.45 -8.46
N MET A 288 11.96 11.79 -8.99
CA MET A 288 11.57 11.43 -10.35
C MET A 288 12.43 12.11 -11.41
N MET A 289 12.75 13.40 -11.26
CA MET A 289 13.63 14.14 -12.18
C MET A 289 15.06 13.58 -12.18
N ALA A 290 15.56 13.16 -11.01
CA ALA A 290 16.85 12.48 -10.91
C ALA A 290 16.85 11.13 -11.64
N LEU A 291 15.72 10.40 -11.62
CA LEU A 291 15.56 9.12 -12.31
C LEU A 291 15.38 9.30 -13.84
N ASN A 292 14.58 10.27 -14.26
CA ASN A 292 14.33 10.56 -15.67
C ASN A 292 14.15 12.06 -15.91
N PRO A 293 15.20 12.79 -16.34
CA PRO A 293 15.12 14.23 -16.55
C PRO A 293 14.36 14.62 -17.83
N THR A 294 13.82 13.65 -18.58
CA THR A 294 13.08 13.91 -19.83
C THR A 294 11.57 14.00 -19.65
N VAL A 295 11.05 13.68 -18.47
CA VAL A 295 9.62 13.82 -18.15
C VAL A 295 9.33 15.20 -17.57
N SER A 296 8.10 15.69 -17.76
CA SER A 296 7.63 16.93 -17.14
C SER A 296 6.85 16.61 -15.87
N ILE A 297 7.13 17.34 -14.79
CA ILE A 297 6.54 17.06 -13.48
C ILE A 297 6.14 18.36 -12.79
N ASP A 298 4.87 18.45 -12.40
CA ASP A 298 4.34 19.51 -11.57
C ASP A 298 4.06 18.98 -10.16
N ALA A 299 4.53 19.70 -9.15
CA ALA A 299 4.33 19.36 -7.74
C ALA A 299 3.42 20.40 -7.10
N LEU A 300 2.26 19.97 -6.60
CA LEU A 300 1.25 20.82 -6.01
C LEU A 300 1.09 20.51 -4.53
N TYR A 301 1.44 21.50 -3.73
CA TYR A 301 1.27 21.50 -2.28
C TYR A 301 -0.09 22.10 -1.90
N VAL A 302 -1.17 21.40 -2.28
CA VAL A 302 -2.55 21.85 -2.03
C VAL A 302 -3.38 20.73 -1.42
N ILE A 303 -4.27 21.09 -0.51
CA ILE A 303 -5.33 20.19 -0.05
C ILE A 303 -6.36 20.10 -1.19
N LEU A 304 -6.69 18.88 -1.59
CA LEU A 304 -7.68 18.65 -2.63
C LEU A 304 -9.09 18.85 -2.05
N ASP A 305 -9.88 19.71 -2.69
CA ASP A 305 -11.24 20.06 -2.27
C ASP A 305 -12.14 20.38 -3.48
N SER A 306 -13.41 20.74 -3.25
CA SER A 306 -14.35 21.08 -4.32
C SER A 306 -13.95 22.31 -5.13
N THR A 307 -13.09 23.19 -4.61
CA THR A 307 -12.69 24.43 -5.28
C THR A 307 -11.65 24.18 -6.35
N ASN A 308 -10.84 23.12 -6.23
CA ASN A 308 -9.72 22.85 -7.15
C ASN A 308 -9.84 21.53 -7.94
N ILE A 309 -10.58 20.53 -7.45
CA ILE A 309 -10.51 19.18 -8.01
C ILE A 309 -11.02 19.08 -9.46
N MET A 310 -12.07 19.83 -9.82
CA MET A 310 -12.64 19.76 -11.18
C MET A 310 -11.64 20.23 -12.24
N GLN A 311 -10.94 21.30 -11.94
CA GLN A 311 -9.91 21.89 -12.81
C GLN A 311 -8.73 20.91 -12.96
N LEU A 312 -8.26 20.32 -11.86
CA LEU A 312 -7.19 19.33 -11.90
C LEU A 312 -7.60 18.07 -12.68
N VAL A 313 -8.77 17.49 -12.41
CA VAL A 313 -9.22 16.26 -13.06
C VAL A 313 -9.46 16.47 -14.57
N SER A 314 -10.08 17.58 -14.96
CA SER A 314 -10.39 17.84 -16.38
C SER A 314 -9.13 18.02 -17.24
N ALA A 315 -8.05 18.57 -16.67
CA ALA A 315 -6.79 18.85 -17.36
C ALA A 315 -5.88 17.63 -17.62
N HIS A 316 -6.25 16.44 -17.14
CA HIS A 316 -5.43 15.22 -17.25
C HIS A 316 -6.18 14.09 -17.96
N ASP A 317 -5.46 13.16 -18.57
CA ASP A 317 -6.03 12.05 -19.33
C ASP A 317 -6.54 10.93 -18.39
N VAL A 318 -5.75 10.67 -17.34
CA VAL A 318 -6.01 9.63 -16.33
C VAL A 318 -5.72 10.19 -14.94
N VAL A 319 -6.55 9.80 -13.97
CA VAL A 319 -6.37 10.15 -12.56
C VAL A 319 -5.99 8.89 -11.77
N VAL A 320 -5.01 9.02 -10.89
CA VAL A 320 -4.53 7.94 -10.02
C VAL A 320 -4.70 8.36 -8.56
N ASP A 321 -5.55 7.63 -7.84
CA ASP A 321 -5.73 7.78 -6.40
C ASP A 321 -4.72 6.88 -5.67
N ALA A 322 -3.71 7.52 -5.09
CA ALA A 322 -2.73 6.93 -4.19
C ALA A 322 -2.87 7.50 -2.77
N SER A 323 -4.05 8.04 -2.44
CA SER A 323 -4.36 8.62 -1.14
C SER A 323 -4.76 7.55 -0.12
N ASP A 324 -4.50 7.82 1.15
CA ASP A 324 -4.90 6.99 2.28
C ASP A 324 -6.14 7.54 3.02
N ASN A 325 -6.83 8.50 2.41
CA ASN A 325 -7.99 9.18 2.98
C ASN A 325 -9.29 8.79 2.25
N PRO A 326 -10.24 8.13 2.93
CA PRO A 326 -11.51 7.75 2.31
C PRO A 326 -12.31 8.93 1.75
N ALA A 327 -12.35 10.07 2.44
CA ALA A 327 -13.14 11.23 2.00
C ALA A 327 -12.58 11.78 0.68
N THR A 328 -11.25 11.89 0.59
CA THR A 328 -10.55 12.25 -0.65
C THR A 328 -10.88 11.26 -1.77
N ARG A 329 -10.93 9.95 -1.49
CA ARG A 329 -11.30 8.95 -2.50
C ARG A 329 -12.71 9.12 -3.06
N TYR A 330 -13.70 9.46 -2.23
CA TYR A 330 -15.06 9.79 -2.72
C TYR A 330 -15.04 11.04 -3.60
N LEU A 331 -14.36 12.10 -3.15
CA LEU A 331 -14.25 13.35 -3.91
C LEU A 331 -13.59 13.12 -5.28
N ILE A 332 -12.47 12.38 -5.33
CA ILE A 332 -11.78 12.01 -6.57
C ILE A 332 -12.69 11.22 -7.49
N ASN A 333 -13.38 10.19 -6.96
CA ASN A 333 -14.31 9.40 -7.74
C ASN A 333 -15.37 10.29 -8.39
N ASP A 334 -16.02 11.13 -7.59
CA ASP A 334 -17.15 11.92 -8.06
C ASP A 334 -16.70 12.94 -9.11
N ALA A 335 -15.57 13.61 -8.90
CA ALA A 335 -14.97 14.48 -9.90
C ALA A 335 -14.59 13.74 -11.20
N CYS A 336 -14.03 12.53 -11.11
CA CYS A 336 -13.74 11.72 -12.29
C CYS A 336 -15.00 11.32 -13.06
N ILE A 337 -16.11 11.03 -12.36
CA ILE A 337 -17.40 10.77 -13.01
C ILE A 337 -17.92 12.01 -13.73
N LEU A 338 -17.91 13.17 -13.07
CA LEU A 338 -18.41 14.43 -13.62
C LEU A 338 -17.56 14.92 -14.81
N CYS A 339 -16.24 14.68 -14.80
CA CYS A 339 -15.33 15.02 -15.89
C CYS A 339 -15.15 13.91 -16.95
N ASN A 340 -15.84 12.77 -16.80
CA ASN A 340 -15.70 11.59 -17.66
C ASN A 340 -14.23 11.09 -17.78
N LYS A 341 -13.49 11.06 -16.67
CA LYS A 341 -12.10 10.59 -16.60
C LYS A 341 -11.96 9.21 -15.98
N THR A 342 -11.03 8.40 -16.49
CA THR A 342 -10.70 7.11 -15.89
C THR A 342 -9.97 7.32 -14.57
N LEU A 343 -10.36 6.55 -13.54
CA LEU A 343 -9.74 6.57 -12.22
C LEU A 343 -9.09 5.23 -11.92
N ILE A 344 -7.80 5.23 -11.57
CA ILE A 344 -7.08 4.06 -11.07
C ILE A 344 -6.89 4.26 -9.57
N SER A 345 -7.50 3.42 -8.73
CA SER A 345 -7.47 3.61 -7.28
C SER A 345 -6.86 2.40 -6.58
N GLY A 346 -5.91 2.70 -5.69
CA GLY A 346 -5.21 1.73 -4.87
C GLY A 346 -5.37 2.06 -3.39
N SER A 347 -5.33 1.05 -2.53
CA SER A 347 -5.35 1.22 -1.08
C SER A 347 -4.54 0.14 -0.39
N ALA A 348 -3.94 0.46 0.75
CA ALA A 348 -3.19 -0.51 1.55
C ALA A 348 -3.29 -0.18 3.04
N MET A 349 -3.34 -1.21 3.88
CA MET A 349 -3.45 -1.10 5.34
C MET A 349 -3.04 -2.42 5.97
N GLY A 350 -2.31 -2.36 7.09
CA GLY A 350 -1.79 -3.58 7.71
C GLY A 350 -0.93 -4.37 6.74
N THR A 351 -1.33 -5.60 6.46
CA THR A 351 -0.64 -6.56 5.57
C THR A 351 -1.34 -6.73 4.22
N GLU A 352 -2.28 -5.85 3.88
CA GLU A 352 -3.19 -6.07 2.77
C GLU A 352 -3.29 -4.86 1.86
N GLY A 353 -3.60 -5.11 0.59
CA GLY A 353 -3.73 -4.07 -0.42
C GLY A 353 -4.83 -4.37 -1.44
N GLN A 354 -5.26 -3.33 -2.14
CA GLN A 354 -6.28 -3.42 -3.17
C GLN A 354 -5.99 -2.51 -4.35
N LEU A 355 -6.53 -2.90 -5.51
CA LEU A 355 -6.43 -2.15 -6.74
C LEU A 355 -7.64 -2.41 -7.63
N THR A 356 -8.17 -1.36 -8.24
CA THR A 356 -9.14 -1.47 -9.34
C THR A 356 -9.18 -0.21 -10.20
N VAL A 357 -9.76 -0.33 -11.39
CA VAL A 357 -9.99 0.80 -12.32
C VAL A 357 -11.48 1.14 -12.40
N TYR A 358 -11.82 2.39 -12.17
CA TYR A 358 -13.19 2.92 -12.19
C TYR A 358 -13.41 3.84 -13.39
N ASN A 359 -14.67 3.98 -13.80
CA ASN A 359 -15.08 4.88 -14.89
C ASN A 359 -14.32 4.66 -16.21
N TYR A 360 -13.85 3.44 -16.46
CA TYR A 360 -13.16 3.09 -17.69
C TYR A 360 -14.17 2.82 -18.80
N ARG A 361 -13.88 3.34 -19.99
CA ARG A 361 -14.66 3.14 -21.21
C ARG A 361 -13.79 2.42 -22.24
N PRO A 362 -13.93 1.09 -22.38
CA PRO A 362 -13.20 0.35 -23.40
C PRO A 362 -13.59 0.86 -24.80
N HIS A 363 -12.60 1.24 -25.62
CA HIS A 363 -12.77 1.62 -27.04
C HIS A 363 -13.89 2.65 -27.30
N ASP A 364 -14.05 3.63 -26.41
CA ASP A 364 -15.12 4.64 -26.50
C ASP A 364 -16.54 4.05 -26.65
N SER A 365 -16.75 2.84 -26.12
CA SER A 365 -18.07 2.23 -26.07
C SER A 365 -19.03 3.00 -25.15
N ASP A 366 -20.33 2.83 -25.40
CA ASP A 366 -21.39 3.31 -24.49
C ASP A 366 -21.29 2.67 -23.10
N TYR A 367 -20.56 1.56 -22.99
CA TYR A 367 -20.28 0.90 -21.72
C TYR A 367 -19.28 1.70 -20.88
N LYS A 368 -19.67 1.93 -19.64
CA LYS A 368 -18.84 2.53 -18.59
C LYS A 368 -18.75 1.58 -17.42
N SER A 369 -17.54 1.36 -16.88
CA SER A 369 -17.39 0.52 -15.70
C SER A 369 -17.98 1.19 -14.44
N ALA A 370 -18.33 0.36 -13.44
CA ALA A 370 -18.80 0.82 -12.14
C ALA A 370 -17.85 1.87 -11.53
N CYS A 371 -18.40 2.85 -10.82
CA CYS A 371 -17.63 3.85 -10.06
C CYS A 371 -17.35 3.36 -8.63
N TYR A 372 -16.55 4.11 -7.87
CA TYR A 372 -16.28 3.79 -6.45
C TYR A 372 -17.58 3.68 -5.64
N ARG A 373 -18.52 4.63 -5.81
CA ARG A 373 -19.83 4.61 -5.15
C ARG A 373 -20.72 3.42 -5.53
N CYS A 374 -20.49 2.78 -6.67
CA CYS A 374 -21.20 1.53 -7.00
C CYS A 374 -20.77 0.38 -6.08
N LEU A 375 -19.55 0.39 -5.56
CA LEU A 375 -19.04 -0.60 -4.60
C LEU A 375 -19.23 -0.12 -3.16
N TYR A 376 -19.12 1.19 -2.91
CA TYR A 376 -19.19 1.82 -1.59
C TYR A 376 -20.18 3.00 -1.63
N PRO A 377 -21.50 2.76 -1.55
CA PRO A 377 -22.50 3.80 -1.80
C PRO A 377 -22.45 4.97 -0.82
N ASN A 378 -22.30 4.65 0.46
CA ASN A 378 -22.32 5.60 1.55
C ASN A 378 -20.98 5.59 2.28
N PRO A 379 -20.36 6.75 2.52
CA PRO A 379 -19.24 6.82 3.44
C PRO A 379 -19.76 6.52 4.86
N ASN A 380 -19.07 5.67 5.60
CA ASN A 380 -19.52 5.24 6.91
C ASN A 380 -18.98 6.17 8.02
N PRO A 381 -19.84 6.85 8.79
CA PRO A 381 -19.42 7.73 9.88
C PRO A 381 -18.82 7.01 11.10
N ALA A 382 -19.13 5.72 11.32
CA ALA A 382 -18.68 4.99 12.51
C ALA A 382 -17.30 4.35 12.31
N GLU A 383 -16.95 4.07 11.05
CA GLU A 383 -15.66 3.52 10.62
C GLU A 383 -14.81 4.60 10.01
N GLY A 384 -14.64 5.70 10.72
CA GLY A 384 -13.58 6.60 10.36
C GLY A 384 -12.29 5.79 10.22
N CYS A 385 -11.83 5.61 8.98
CA CYS A 385 -10.72 4.73 8.62
C CYS A 385 -9.65 4.81 9.68
N LYS A 386 -9.47 3.76 10.48
CA LYS A 386 -8.26 3.65 11.29
C LYS A 386 -7.10 3.86 10.32
N SER A 387 -6.40 4.98 10.44
CA SER A 387 -5.43 5.38 9.43
C SER A 387 -4.29 4.36 9.42
N CYS A 388 -3.44 4.34 8.38
CA CYS A 388 -2.18 3.58 8.43
C CYS A 388 -1.39 3.88 9.71
N SER A 389 -1.54 5.10 10.25
CA SER A 389 -0.92 5.49 11.51
C SER A 389 -1.52 4.78 12.73
N ASP A 390 -2.79 4.40 12.73
CA ASP A 390 -3.46 3.77 13.88
C ASP A 390 -3.31 2.24 13.90
N ASN A 391 -3.34 1.60 12.72
CA ASN A 391 -3.24 0.13 12.59
C ASN A 391 -1.84 -0.38 12.23
N GLY A 392 -0.95 0.51 11.78
CA GLY A 392 0.31 0.14 11.15
C GLY A 392 0.12 -0.35 9.71
N VAL A 393 1.21 -0.39 8.95
CA VAL A 393 1.23 -0.92 7.59
C VAL A 393 2.61 -1.53 7.29
N LEU A 394 2.62 -2.70 6.67
CA LEU A 394 3.85 -3.38 6.25
C LEU A 394 4.36 -2.72 4.96
N GLY A 395 5.51 -2.04 5.02
CA GLY A 395 6.00 -1.14 3.97
C GLY A 395 5.97 -1.68 2.53
N PRO A 396 6.37 -2.94 2.25
CA PRO A 396 6.25 -3.54 0.92
C PRO A 396 4.85 -3.61 0.33
N VAL A 397 3.79 -3.63 1.16
CA VAL A 397 2.40 -3.77 0.70
C VAL A 397 1.93 -2.57 -0.11
N PRO A 398 1.94 -1.32 0.38
CA PRO A 398 1.64 -0.16 -0.44
C PRO A 398 2.61 -0.02 -1.63
N GLY A 399 3.87 -0.41 -1.46
CA GLY A 399 4.84 -0.46 -2.56
C GLY A 399 4.39 -1.37 -3.71
N LEU A 400 3.93 -2.59 -3.42
CA LEU A 400 3.40 -3.49 -4.43
C LEU A 400 2.16 -2.91 -5.13
N ILE A 401 1.24 -2.32 -4.35
CA ILE A 401 0.03 -1.70 -4.92
C ILE A 401 0.37 -0.54 -5.85
N GLY A 402 1.36 0.29 -5.51
CA GLY A 402 1.81 1.38 -6.39
C GLY A 402 2.45 0.89 -7.69
N VAL A 403 3.22 -0.21 -7.64
CA VAL A 403 3.73 -0.88 -8.85
C VAL A 403 2.57 -1.38 -9.73
N LEU A 404 1.57 -2.02 -9.14
CA LEU A 404 0.42 -2.51 -9.88
C LEU A 404 -0.42 -1.36 -10.46
N GLN A 405 -0.53 -0.22 -9.77
CA GLN A 405 -1.15 0.99 -10.33
C GLN A 405 -0.39 1.52 -11.55
N ALA A 406 0.95 1.52 -11.52
CA ALA A 406 1.75 1.95 -12.67
C ALA A 406 1.49 1.05 -13.90
N VAL A 407 1.30 -0.25 -13.68
CA VAL A 407 0.91 -1.19 -14.75
C VAL A 407 -0.48 -0.85 -15.31
N GLU A 408 -1.47 -0.56 -14.46
CA GLU A 408 -2.81 -0.15 -14.94
C GLU A 408 -2.76 1.17 -15.71
N VAL A 409 -1.94 2.13 -15.27
CA VAL A 409 -1.75 3.39 -15.99
C VAL A 409 -1.27 3.13 -17.41
N ILE A 410 -0.22 2.31 -17.57
CA ILE A 410 0.33 1.98 -18.88
C ILE A 410 -0.73 1.32 -19.74
N LYS A 411 -1.49 0.35 -19.20
CA LYS A 411 -2.55 -0.34 -19.95
C LYS A 411 -3.67 0.61 -20.38
N VAL A 412 -4.12 1.49 -19.50
CA VAL A 412 -5.18 2.47 -19.80
C VAL A 412 -4.75 3.41 -20.92
N LEU A 413 -3.52 3.96 -20.85
CA LEU A 413 -3.03 4.92 -21.84
C LEU A 413 -2.70 4.28 -23.18
N THR A 414 -2.15 3.08 -23.17
CA THR A 414 -1.67 2.42 -24.41
C THR A 414 -2.73 1.57 -25.08
N GLY A 415 -3.69 1.06 -24.31
CA GLY A 415 -4.70 0.10 -24.74
C GLY A 415 -4.22 -1.36 -24.76
N ILE A 416 -3.02 -1.65 -24.22
CA ILE A 416 -2.50 -3.02 -24.18
C ILE A 416 -3.17 -3.85 -23.09
N GLY A 417 -3.23 -5.17 -23.31
CA GLY A 417 -3.71 -6.13 -22.32
C GLY A 417 -5.17 -5.90 -21.90
N LYS A 418 -5.51 -6.34 -20.68
CA LYS A 418 -6.84 -6.17 -20.09
C LYS A 418 -6.75 -5.29 -18.85
N VAL A 419 -7.44 -4.14 -18.90
CA VAL A 419 -7.54 -3.21 -17.76
C VAL A 419 -8.39 -3.82 -16.64
N MET A 420 -8.02 -3.60 -15.38
CA MET A 420 -8.74 -4.10 -14.20
C MET A 420 -10.03 -3.29 -13.90
N HIS A 421 -10.81 -2.99 -14.93
CA HIS A 421 -12.01 -2.18 -14.79
C HIS A 421 -13.25 -2.96 -14.35
N ASP A 422 -13.23 -4.28 -14.50
CA ASP A 422 -14.29 -5.23 -14.18
C ASP A 422 -13.94 -6.11 -12.98
N ARG A 423 -12.78 -5.89 -12.35
CA ARG A 423 -12.27 -6.67 -11.22
C ARG A 423 -11.76 -5.78 -10.10
N LEU A 424 -11.91 -6.26 -8.87
CA LEU A 424 -11.26 -5.73 -7.67
C LEU A 424 -10.17 -6.74 -7.29
N LEU A 425 -8.92 -6.31 -7.40
CA LEU A 425 -7.79 -7.09 -6.93
C LEU A 425 -7.64 -6.85 -5.43
N MET A 426 -7.54 -7.92 -4.66
CA MET A 426 -7.14 -7.90 -3.27
C MET A 426 -5.84 -8.70 -3.11
N TYR A 427 -4.93 -8.17 -2.31
CA TYR A 427 -3.66 -8.80 -1.97
C TYR A 427 -3.57 -8.95 -0.45
N ASP A 428 -3.26 -10.15 0.02
CA ASP A 428 -2.90 -10.43 1.41
C ASP A 428 -1.45 -10.90 1.45
N SER A 429 -0.58 -10.13 2.12
CA SER A 429 0.85 -10.39 2.15
C SER A 429 1.25 -11.54 3.06
N LEU A 430 0.42 -11.90 4.05
CA LEU A 430 0.76 -12.97 5.00
C LEU A 430 0.80 -14.35 4.32
N PRO A 431 -0.23 -14.77 3.57
CA PRO A 431 -0.18 -15.96 2.73
C PRO A 431 0.37 -15.69 1.32
N CYS A 432 0.71 -14.44 0.98
CA CYS A 432 1.12 -14.01 -0.36
C CYS A 432 0.08 -14.42 -1.42
N THR A 433 -1.17 -13.98 -1.24
CA THR A 433 -2.30 -14.41 -2.07
C THR A 433 -2.93 -13.23 -2.80
N PHE A 434 -3.23 -13.44 -4.08
CA PHE A 434 -3.99 -12.51 -4.91
C PHE A 434 -5.39 -13.06 -5.15
N ILE A 435 -6.39 -12.20 -4.96
CA ILE A 435 -7.80 -12.55 -5.07
C ILE A 435 -8.45 -11.56 -6.02
N ASN A 436 -9.02 -12.09 -7.10
CA ASN A 436 -9.69 -11.31 -8.13
C ASN A 436 -11.20 -11.42 -7.98
N LEU A 437 -11.86 -10.37 -7.52
CA LEU A 437 -13.31 -10.32 -7.39
C LEU A 437 -13.90 -9.60 -8.60
N LYS A 438 -14.83 -10.26 -9.32
CA LYS A 438 -15.56 -9.60 -10.41
C LYS A 438 -16.41 -8.47 -9.84
N LYS A 439 -16.23 -7.23 -10.30
CA LYS A 439 -17.03 -6.08 -9.86
C LYS A 439 -18.45 -6.15 -10.42
N PRO A 440 -19.45 -5.59 -9.70
CA PRO A 440 -20.77 -5.40 -10.28
C PRO A 440 -20.71 -4.42 -11.47
N PRO A 441 -21.68 -4.50 -12.40
CA PRO A 441 -21.89 -3.42 -13.37
C PRO A 441 -22.28 -2.11 -12.65
N PRO A 442 -22.27 -0.95 -13.34
CA PRO A 442 -22.80 0.29 -12.78
C PRO A 442 -24.18 0.11 -12.16
N LYS A 443 -24.36 0.57 -10.92
CA LYS A 443 -25.64 0.46 -10.21
C LYS A 443 -26.61 1.51 -10.77
N GLN A 444 -27.83 1.08 -11.08
CA GLN A 444 -28.89 1.93 -11.66
C GLN A 444 -29.36 3.07 -10.74
N ASN A 445 -29.08 2.96 -9.45
CA ASN A 445 -29.41 3.95 -8.42
C ASN A 445 -28.16 4.60 -7.80
N CYS A 446 -27.00 4.50 -8.47
CA CYS A 446 -25.78 5.12 -7.95
C CYS A 446 -25.93 6.65 -7.86
N ALA A 447 -25.59 7.22 -6.70
CA ALA A 447 -25.75 8.64 -6.42
C ALA A 447 -25.01 9.58 -7.39
N VAL A 448 -23.97 9.10 -8.11
CA VAL A 448 -23.15 9.95 -8.99
C VAL A 448 -23.09 9.50 -10.45
N CYS A 449 -23.22 8.19 -10.74
CA CYS A 449 -23.04 7.68 -12.11
C CYS A 449 -24.28 7.05 -12.74
N SER A 450 -25.44 7.12 -12.08
CA SER A 450 -26.71 6.67 -12.67
C SER A 450 -27.41 7.78 -13.44
N SER A 451 -28.44 7.42 -14.21
CA SER A 451 -29.33 8.39 -14.88
C SER A 451 -30.15 9.22 -13.88
N GLN A 452 -30.29 8.76 -12.64
CA GLN A 452 -31.01 9.44 -11.54
C GLN A 452 -30.02 9.98 -10.49
N ALA A 453 -28.80 10.34 -10.90
CA ALA A 453 -27.75 10.82 -10.00
C ALA A 453 -28.21 12.05 -9.20
N THR A 454 -28.05 11.99 -7.87
CA THR A 454 -28.32 13.07 -6.93
C THR A 454 -27.11 13.97 -6.70
N ILE A 455 -25.90 13.47 -6.96
CA ILE A 455 -24.65 14.23 -6.93
C ILE A 455 -24.39 14.72 -8.36
N GLN A 456 -24.63 16.02 -8.59
CA GLN A 456 -24.48 16.66 -9.90
C GLN A 456 -23.30 17.64 -9.94
N SER A 457 -22.73 17.96 -8.78
CA SER A 457 -21.56 18.81 -8.62
C SER A 457 -20.62 18.29 -7.53
N VAL A 458 -19.36 18.75 -7.55
CA VAL A 458 -18.40 18.44 -6.47
C VAL A 458 -18.81 19.04 -5.12
N ARG A 459 -19.63 20.10 -5.12
CA ARG A 459 -20.22 20.66 -3.90
C ARG A 459 -21.25 19.70 -3.31
N ASP A 460 -22.08 19.05 -4.14
CA ASP A 460 -23.02 18.02 -3.68
C ASP A 460 -22.26 16.81 -3.12
N SER A 461 -21.14 16.44 -3.75
CA SER A 461 -20.24 15.42 -3.23
C SER A 461 -19.74 15.79 -1.84
N GLU A 462 -19.17 16.98 -1.64
CA GLU A 462 -18.72 17.43 -0.31
C GLU A 462 -19.85 17.44 0.72
N LEU A 463 -21.02 17.97 0.37
CA LEU A 463 -22.20 17.97 1.25
C LEU A 463 -22.60 16.54 1.66
N SER A 464 -22.49 15.56 0.74
CA SER A 464 -22.73 14.15 1.05
C SER A 464 -21.72 13.57 2.05
N LEU A 465 -20.52 14.17 2.15
CA LEU A 465 -19.45 13.75 3.06
C LEU A 465 -19.49 14.49 4.41
N GLN A 466 -20.14 15.65 4.52
CA GLN A 466 -20.15 16.47 5.75
C GLN A 466 -20.67 15.73 6.99
N HIS A 467 -21.57 14.77 6.81
CA HIS A 467 -22.13 13.95 7.89
C HIS A 467 -21.31 12.69 8.19
N THR A 468 -20.22 12.46 7.45
CA THR A 468 -19.38 11.27 7.63
C THR A 468 -18.21 11.58 8.53
N ARG A 469 -18.28 11.04 9.75
CA ARG A 469 -17.26 11.15 10.79
C ARG A 469 -16.09 10.21 10.49
N GLY A 470 -15.31 10.56 9.48
CA GLY A 470 -13.98 9.98 9.26
C GLY A 470 -12.91 10.65 10.13
N PRO A 471 -11.74 10.03 10.39
CA PRO A 471 -10.68 10.65 11.17
C PRO A 471 -10.04 11.84 10.43
N ALA A 472 -10.43 12.06 9.16
CA ALA A 472 -10.01 13.19 8.36
C ALA A 472 -10.85 14.47 8.55
N VAL A 473 -11.95 14.45 9.32
CA VAL A 473 -12.66 15.72 9.65
C VAL A 473 -11.97 16.46 10.81
N VAL A 474 -10.99 15.85 11.48
CA VAL A 474 -10.34 16.44 12.67
C VAL A 474 -9.07 17.24 12.34
N CYS A 475 -8.51 17.15 11.13
CA CYS A 475 -7.29 17.91 10.81
C CYS A 475 -7.53 19.32 10.22
N ALA A 476 -8.77 19.72 9.92
CA ALA A 476 -9.01 21.05 9.35
C ALA A 476 -10.21 21.83 9.92
N MET A 477 -11.02 21.25 10.82
CA MET A 477 -12.15 21.98 11.41
C MET A 477 -12.17 21.83 12.94
N PRO A 478 -11.97 22.91 13.71
CA PRO A 478 -12.07 22.89 15.17
C PRO A 478 -13.55 22.87 15.59
N ASN A 479 -14.27 21.78 15.31
CA ASN A 479 -15.64 21.63 15.82
C ASN A 479 -15.63 21.20 17.28
N GLN A 480 -16.29 22.03 18.09
CA GLN A 480 -16.27 22.12 19.55
C GLN A 480 -16.83 20.89 20.31
N SER A 481 -17.29 19.85 19.62
CA SER A 481 -18.05 18.74 20.23
C SER A 481 -17.19 17.63 20.88
N HIS A 482 -15.86 17.68 20.75
CA HIS A 482 -14.96 16.63 21.24
C HIS A 482 -14.02 17.04 22.39
N LYS A 483 -14.06 18.29 22.88
CA LYS A 483 -13.20 18.72 23.98
C LYS A 483 -13.82 18.30 25.32
N LEU A 484 -13.04 17.59 26.14
CA LEU A 484 -13.35 17.44 27.57
C LEU A 484 -13.36 18.82 28.24
N PRO A 485 -14.12 19.00 29.34
CA PRO A 485 -14.05 20.20 30.17
C PRO A 485 -12.60 20.51 30.58
N ALA A 486 -12.30 21.79 30.78
CA ALA A 486 -10.92 22.24 31.05
C ALA A 486 -10.36 21.61 32.35
N GLU A 487 -11.22 21.42 33.33
CA GLU A 487 -10.94 20.78 34.61
C GLU A 487 -10.58 19.28 34.51
N GLN A 488 -10.88 18.63 33.38
CA GLN A 488 -10.54 17.22 33.11
C GLN A 488 -9.33 17.06 32.20
N ARG A 489 -8.60 18.15 31.94
CA ARG A 489 -7.48 18.18 31.01
C ARG A 489 -6.23 18.72 31.70
N ILE A 490 -5.08 18.16 31.35
CA ILE A 490 -3.77 18.62 31.80
C ILE A 490 -2.81 18.61 30.61
N SER A 491 -1.94 19.60 30.49
CA SER A 491 -0.90 19.58 29.46
C SER A 491 0.21 18.58 29.82
N CYS A 492 0.94 18.05 28.85
CA CYS A 492 2.07 17.15 29.11
C CYS A 492 3.15 17.80 29.98
N GLN A 493 3.41 19.10 29.78
CA GLN A 493 4.39 19.88 30.55
C GLN A 493 3.96 20.06 32.01
N GLU A 494 2.68 20.40 32.22
CA GLU A 494 2.12 20.55 33.56
C GLU A 494 2.05 19.21 34.29
N TYR A 495 1.64 18.14 33.61
CA TYR A 495 1.67 16.79 34.16
C TYR A 495 3.10 16.37 34.57
N ASN A 496 4.09 16.61 33.71
CA ASN A 496 5.48 16.28 34.02
C ASN A 496 5.99 17.05 35.24
N THR A 497 5.78 18.37 35.28
CA THR A 497 6.31 19.24 36.33
C THR A 497 5.57 19.09 37.66
N THR A 498 4.24 19.05 37.65
CA THR A 498 3.42 19.16 38.87
C THR A 498 3.02 17.82 39.47
N ILE A 499 3.04 16.74 38.69
CA ILE A 499 2.61 15.39 39.12
C ILE A 499 3.80 14.43 39.11
N ARG A 500 4.42 14.22 37.94
CA ARG A 500 5.47 13.21 37.75
C ARG A 500 6.76 13.57 38.48
N ASN A 501 7.38 14.70 38.18
CA ASN A 501 8.63 15.15 38.81
C ASN A 501 8.44 15.51 40.29
N ALA A 502 7.23 15.89 40.67
CA ALA A 502 6.86 16.11 42.07
C ALA A 502 6.61 14.81 42.86
N ASN A 503 6.73 13.63 42.24
CA ASN A 503 6.47 12.32 42.83
C ASN A 503 5.12 12.22 43.55
N LYS A 504 4.08 12.88 43.04
CA LYS A 504 2.74 12.78 43.62
C LYS A 504 2.15 11.41 43.34
N PRO A 505 1.50 10.73 44.29
CA PRO A 505 0.82 9.47 44.03
C PRO A 505 -0.27 9.62 42.96
N HIS A 506 -0.18 8.83 41.90
CA HIS A 506 -1.13 8.85 40.78
C HIS A 506 -1.08 7.51 40.02
N VAL A 507 -2.08 7.27 39.19
CA VAL A 507 -2.08 6.21 38.17
C VAL A 507 -1.91 6.86 36.82
N LEU A 508 -0.86 6.46 36.07
CA LEU A 508 -0.72 6.81 34.67
C LEU A 508 -1.26 5.66 33.81
N LEU A 509 -2.43 5.87 33.22
CA LEU A 509 -3.11 4.88 32.40
C LEU A 509 -2.82 5.11 30.91
N ASP A 510 -2.07 4.20 30.32
CA ASP A 510 -1.79 4.23 28.89
C ASP A 510 -2.83 3.39 28.14
N VAL A 511 -3.67 4.06 27.36
CA VAL A 511 -4.80 3.42 26.65
C VAL A 511 -4.49 3.07 25.20
N ARG A 512 -3.22 3.14 24.80
CA ARG A 512 -2.77 2.64 23.49
C ARG A 512 -2.92 1.13 23.41
N VAL A 513 -2.99 0.61 22.18
CA VAL A 513 -2.88 -0.83 21.95
C VAL A 513 -1.51 -1.33 22.43
N THR A 514 -1.46 -2.58 22.92
CA THR A 514 -0.25 -3.15 23.55
C THR A 514 1.00 -3.01 22.70
N ARG A 515 0.91 -3.20 21.37
CA ARG A 515 2.06 -3.04 20.46
C ARG A 515 2.64 -1.61 20.45
N GLN A 516 1.80 -0.57 20.57
CA GLN A 516 2.29 0.80 20.67
C GLN A 516 2.96 1.07 22.01
N TYR A 517 2.47 0.43 23.07
CA TYR A 517 3.07 0.49 24.40
C TYR A 517 4.45 -0.21 24.43
N GLU A 518 4.57 -1.35 23.77
CA GLU A 518 5.82 -2.09 23.61
C GLU A 518 6.89 -1.32 22.82
N MET A 519 6.49 -0.41 21.91
CA MET A 519 7.44 0.45 21.18
C MET A 519 8.16 1.44 22.12
N CYS A 520 7.39 2.06 23.02
CA CYS A 520 7.88 3.01 24.01
C CYS A 520 6.76 3.30 25.02
N SER A 521 7.12 3.57 26.27
CA SER A 521 6.18 3.93 27.35
C SER A 521 6.86 4.86 28.35
N LEU A 522 6.07 5.66 29.07
CA LEU A 522 6.59 6.43 30.21
C LEU A 522 6.77 5.50 31.41
N ASP A 523 7.87 5.64 32.15
CA ASP A 523 8.10 4.78 33.33
C ASP A 523 6.93 4.88 34.32
N GLY A 524 6.52 3.74 34.88
CA GLY A 524 5.39 3.65 35.81
C GLY A 524 4.00 3.77 35.18
N SER A 525 3.91 3.89 33.85
CA SER A 525 2.61 3.77 33.16
C SER A 525 2.09 2.33 33.18
N ILE A 526 0.76 2.18 33.12
CA ILE A 526 0.07 0.90 33.08
C ILE A 526 -0.73 0.83 31.78
N ASN A 527 -0.46 -0.18 30.95
CA ASN A 527 -1.19 -0.37 29.71
C ASN A 527 -2.53 -1.07 29.93
N ILE A 528 -3.62 -0.38 29.61
CA ILE A 528 -4.96 -0.97 29.44
C ILE A 528 -5.54 -0.41 28.15
N PRO A 529 -5.44 -1.15 27.03
CA PRO A 529 -5.96 -0.71 25.74
C PRO A 529 -7.41 -0.26 25.80
N LEU A 530 -7.76 0.80 25.04
CA LEU A 530 -9.11 1.39 25.05
C LEU A 530 -10.23 0.36 24.79
N ASP A 531 -10.00 -0.62 23.92
CA ASP A 531 -10.97 -1.69 23.60
C ASP A 531 -11.17 -2.69 24.75
N GLN A 532 -10.19 -2.82 25.64
CA GLN A 532 -10.26 -3.65 26.85
C GLN A 532 -10.73 -2.87 28.09
N LEU A 533 -10.76 -1.54 28.01
CA LEU A 533 -11.02 -0.64 29.14
C LEU A 533 -12.31 -1.01 29.91
N LYS A 534 -13.43 -1.20 29.18
CA LYS A 534 -14.73 -1.55 29.78
C LYS A 534 -14.73 -2.90 30.49
N SER A 535 -13.94 -3.86 29.99
CA SER A 535 -13.83 -5.19 30.61
C SER A 535 -12.92 -5.20 31.84
N GLN A 536 -12.08 -4.18 32.01
CA GLN A 536 -11.10 -4.08 33.09
C GLN A 536 -11.43 -2.98 34.11
N LEU A 537 -12.66 -2.48 34.14
CA LEU A 537 -13.08 -1.41 35.06
C LEU A 537 -12.80 -1.75 36.53
N GLY A 538 -13.01 -3.00 36.95
CA GLY A 538 -12.69 -3.45 38.31
C GLY A 538 -11.20 -3.39 38.65
N ARG A 539 -10.32 -3.71 37.69
CA ARG A 539 -8.87 -3.56 37.86
C ARG A 539 -8.49 -2.08 37.98
N ILE A 540 -9.15 -1.20 37.24
CA ILE A 540 -8.90 0.26 37.29
C ILE A 540 -9.35 0.84 38.63
N ASP A 541 -10.46 0.35 39.18
CA ASP A 541 -10.91 0.69 40.54
C ASP A 541 -9.86 0.34 41.59
N GLU A 542 -9.25 -0.84 41.49
CA GLU A 542 -8.19 -1.28 42.41
C GLU A 542 -6.93 -0.41 42.29
N LEU A 543 -6.60 0.05 41.08
CA LEU A 543 -5.44 0.93 40.86
C LEU A 543 -5.61 2.31 41.49
N SER A 544 -6.80 2.92 41.39
CA SER A 544 -7.08 4.22 42.02
C SER A 544 -7.37 4.09 43.52
N ASN A 545 -8.03 2.99 43.91
CA ASN A 545 -8.44 2.62 45.27
C ASN A 545 -9.13 3.74 46.08
N GLY A 546 -9.73 4.72 45.38
CA GLY A 546 -10.35 5.92 45.94
C GLY A 546 -9.37 6.98 46.43
N CYS A 547 -8.06 6.71 46.36
CA CYS A 547 -7.04 7.55 46.99
C CYS A 547 -6.23 8.39 46.00
N VAL A 548 -6.07 7.92 44.76
CA VAL A 548 -5.16 8.58 43.80
C VAL A 548 -5.83 8.87 42.45
N PRO A 549 -5.51 10.03 41.83
CA PRO A 549 -6.04 10.40 40.52
C PRO A 549 -5.51 9.50 39.39
N ILE A 550 -6.31 9.34 38.33
CA ILE A 550 -5.95 8.63 37.10
C ILE A 550 -5.68 9.66 35.99
N TYR A 551 -4.53 9.54 35.33
CA TYR A 551 -4.17 10.32 34.14
C TYR A 551 -4.15 9.39 32.93
N CYS A 552 -5.06 9.63 31.97
CA CYS A 552 -5.14 8.87 30.74
C CYS A 552 -4.22 9.48 29.68
N VAL A 553 -3.38 8.65 29.06
CA VAL A 553 -2.51 9.02 27.96
C VAL A 553 -2.72 8.08 26.77
N CYS A 554 -2.61 8.63 25.57
CA CYS A 554 -2.48 7.85 24.35
C CYS A 554 -1.45 8.52 23.42
N ARG A 555 -1.34 8.08 22.17
CA ARG A 555 -0.37 8.65 21.22
C ARG A 555 -0.62 10.14 20.93
N ARG A 556 -1.85 10.51 20.56
CA ARG A 556 -2.21 11.88 20.06
C ARG A 556 -3.20 12.65 20.93
N GLY A 557 -3.57 12.12 22.09
CA GLY A 557 -4.63 12.68 22.93
C GLY A 557 -6.07 12.39 22.46
N ILE A 558 -6.28 11.56 21.43
CA ILE A 558 -7.61 11.25 20.87
C ILE A 558 -8.28 10.09 21.64
N ALA A 559 -7.61 8.94 21.72
CA ALA A 559 -8.15 7.77 22.41
C ALA A 559 -8.26 7.97 23.94
N SER A 560 -7.35 8.75 24.52
CA SER A 560 -7.35 9.10 25.95
C SER A 560 -8.53 9.98 26.34
N VAL A 561 -9.05 10.79 25.42
CA VAL A 561 -10.29 11.56 25.64
C VAL A 561 -11.47 10.62 25.83
N GLU A 562 -11.59 9.59 25.00
CA GLU A 562 -12.68 8.60 25.13
C GLU A 562 -12.52 7.73 26.37
N ALA A 563 -11.30 7.29 26.69
CA ALA A 563 -11.03 6.59 27.94
C ALA A 563 -11.45 7.41 29.17
N THR A 564 -11.12 8.70 29.16
CA THR A 564 -11.49 9.63 30.24
C THR A 564 -13.01 9.72 30.38
N ARG A 565 -13.78 9.78 29.28
CA ARG A 565 -15.24 9.76 29.33
C ARG A 565 -15.80 8.47 29.90
N ILE A 566 -15.29 7.32 29.46
CA ILE A 566 -15.76 6.00 29.94
C ILE A 566 -15.56 5.90 31.45
N LEU A 567 -14.38 6.28 31.95
CA LEU A 567 -14.07 6.22 33.38
C LEU A 567 -14.89 7.24 34.20
N GLN A 568 -15.11 8.44 33.65
CA GLN A 568 -15.93 9.45 34.31
C GLN A 568 -17.40 9.00 34.41
N GLN A 569 -17.96 8.43 33.34
CA GLN A 569 -19.33 7.88 33.34
C GLN A 569 -19.46 6.72 34.33
N TYR A 570 -18.45 5.84 34.40
CA TYR A 570 -18.42 4.73 35.33
C TYR A 570 -18.39 5.20 36.80
N LYS A 571 -17.66 6.29 37.09
CA LYS A 571 -17.65 6.96 38.40
C LYS A 571 -18.99 7.62 38.72
N GLU A 572 -19.53 8.45 37.82
CA GLU A 572 -20.75 9.23 38.03
C GLU A 572 -22.02 8.39 38.08
N GLY A 573 -22.05 7.28 37.33
CA GLY A 573 -23.17 6.33 37.32
C GLY A 573 -23.31 5.51 38.61
N GLY A 574 -22.57 5.84 39.68
CA GLY A 574 -22.59 5.15 40.97
C GLY A 574 -22.03 3.72 40.92
N SER A 575 -21.43 3.33 39.79
CA SER A 575 -20.89 1.98 39.58
C SER A 575 -19.47 1.82 40.12
N SER A 576 -18.77 2.93 40.42
CA SER A 576 -17.51 2.94 41.16
C SER A 576 -17.52 3.94 42.31
N SER A 577 -17.17 3.46 43.51
CA SER A 577 -16.85 4.30 44.68
C SER A 577 -15.34 4.52 44.86
N ARG A 578 -14.51 3.99 43.94
CA ARG A 578 -13.05 3.88 44.11
C ARG A 578 -12.24 4.62 43.05
N ILE A 579 -12.87 5.38 42.16
CA ILE A 579 -12.14 6.30 41.28
C ILE A 579 -12.11 7.70 41.91
N HIS A 580 -10.91 8.16 42.31
CA HIS A 580 -10.73 9.49 42.92
C HIS A 580 -11.05 10.62 41.93
N SER A 581 -10.31 10.73 40.83
CA SER A 581 -10.55 11.66 39.73
C SER A 581 -9.84 11.18 38.47
N VAL A 582 -10.29 11.65 37.29
CA VAL A 582 -9.77 11.21 35.99
C VAL A 582 -9.44 12.43 35.13
N TYR A 583 -8.26 12.44 34.52
CA TYR A 583 -7.78 13.51 33.66
C TYR A 583 -7.24 12.96 32.35
N ASN A 584 -7.37 13.74 31.27
CA ASN A 584 -6.73 13.50 29.99
C ASN A 584 -5.42 14.30 29.88
N ILE A 585 -4.33 13.64 29.47
CA ILE A 585 -3.11 14.33 29.05
C ILE A 585 -3.30 14.82 27.60
N ASP A 586 -3.37 16.14 27.44
CA ASP A 586 -3.61 16.79 26.15
C ASP A 586 -2.46 16.53 25.17
N GLY A 587 -2.82 16.20 23.92
CA GLY A 587 -1.87 15.92 22.85
C GLY A 587 -1.14 14.58 22.96
N GLY A 588 -1.23 13.88 24.08
CA GLY A 588 -0.65 12.56 24.29
C GLY A 588 0.88 12.53 24.22
N LEU A 589 1.43 11.37 23.88
CA LEU A 589 2.87 11.14 23.82
C LEU A 589 3.58 11.90 22.68
N ASN A 590 2.86 12.25 21.61
CA ASN A 590 3.42 13.06 20.54
C ASN A 590 3.72 14.50 20.98
N GLU A 591 2.89 15.08 21.85
CA GLU A 591 3.21 16.36 22.49
C GLU A 591 4.22 16.20 23.63
N TRP A 592 4.27 15.04 24.29
CA TRP A 592 5.34 14.73 25.24
C TRP A 592 6.73 14.77 24.56
N ALA A 593 6.88 14.07 23.43
CA ALA A 593 8.13 14.05 22.66
C ALA A 593 8.57 15.45 22.23
N LYS A 594 7.62 16.32 21.88
CA LYS A 594 7.92 17.69 21.43
C LYS A 594 8.26 18.66 22.56
N ARG A 595 7.61 18.53 23.72
CA ARG A 595 7.59 19.59 24.74
C ARG A 595 8.24 19.22 26.07
N VAL A 596 8.49 17.93 26.29
CA VAL A 596 8.96 17.42 27.59
C VAL A 596 10.27 16.67 27.43
N ASP A 597 10.32 15.72 26.51
CA ASP A 597 11.47 14.83 26.33
C ASP A 597 11.70 14.57 24.84
N SER A 598 12.66 15.28 24.24
CA SER A 598 13.01 15.15 22.83
C SER A 598 13.59 13.79 22.46
N ASP A 599 14.07 13.02 23.43
CA ASP A 599 14.58 11.67 23.21
C ASP A 599 13.43 10.63 23.20
N PHE A 600 12.24 11.01 23.67
CA PHE A 600 11.07 10.15 23.58
C PHE A 600 10.64 9.95 22.11
N PRO A 601 10.41 8.72 21.65
CA PRO A 601 10.10 8.46 20.24
C PRO A 601 8.84 9.19 19.75
N TYR A 602 9.00 10.01 18.70
CA TYR A 602 7.89 10.54 17.91
C TYR A 602 7.57 9.60 16.75
N TYR A 603 6.32 9.15 16.65
CA TYR A 603 5.89 8.24 15.59
C TYR A 603 4.50 8.54 15.08
#